data_AF-A0AAU3SK75-F1
#
_entry.id   AF-A0AAU3SK75-F1
#
_cell.length_a   1.000
_cell.length_b   1.000
_cell.length_c   1.000
_cell.angle_alpha   90.00
_cell.angle_beta   90.00
_cell.angle_gamma   90.00
#
_symmetry.space_group_name_H-M   'P 1'
#
loop_
_entity.id
_entity.type
_entity.pdbx_description
1 polymer ?
#
loop_
_entity_poly.entity_id
_entity_poly.type
_entity_poly.pdbx_seq_one_letter_code
_entity_poly.pdbx_strand_id
1 'polypeptide(L)'
;MQAFTFEGAEVRTTLVNGEPWWVASDVCTALGIANVGNALARLDEDERSSIRLADGSPGNPNRAIVNEPGLYTLLLRSDKPEAKKFKRWVTHEVIPQIRKTGQFQTAPTPAPAPAPKEITAAAGPLPYRDQAEILAILRPALPEPYATATAKVILARAMGERPELEPSETPLYAATFLAEKGHKAKTVAKFQSGFGSRVSNAHFKQHGRRPEKIAGPAGSRIDKVAVYTEEDRPLLEAVYAGMSDLIAAFEHGDQIALSA
;
A
#
# COMPACT_ATOMS: atom_id res chain seq x y z
N MET A 1 -0.02 24.38 4.39
CA MET A 1 0.56 24.06 5.70
C MET A 1 0.25 22.61 6.00
N GLN A 2 1.23 21.82 6.43
CA GLN A 2 1.03 20.43 6.86
C GLN A 2 1.14 20.39 8.38
N ALA A 3 0.25 19.66 9.06
CA ALA A 3 0.30 19.48 10.50
C ALA A 3 0.58 18.01 10.81
N PHE A 4 1.40 17.74 11.82
CA PHE A 4 1.59 16.40 12.35
C PHE A 4 1.38 16.42 13.86
N THR A 5 0.92 15.30 14.41
CA THR A 5 0.68 15.17 15.85
C THR A 5 1.89 14.52 16.51
N PHE A 6 2.49 15.23 17.48
CA PHE A 6 3.56 14.73 18.33
C PHE A 6 3.03 14.66 19.78
N GLU A 7 2.85 13.44 20.31
CA GLU A 7 2.35 13.22 21.68
C GLU A 7 1.06 13.97 22.03
N GLY A 8 0.15 14.09 21.06
CA GLY A 8 -1.11 14.83 21.23
C GLY A 8 -0.99 16.35 21.04
N ALA A 9 0.22 16.90 20.84
CA ALA A 9 0.43 18.28 20.41
C ALA A 9 0.48 18.35 18.88
N GLU A 10 -0.36 19.19 18.28
CA GLU A 10 -0.33 19.44 16.85
C GLU A 10 0.80 20.43 16.52
N VAL A 11 1.73 20.01 15.65
CA VAL A 11 2.84 20.85 15.18
C VAL A 11 2.64 21.18 13.70
N ARG A 12 2.37 22.45 13.43
CA ARG A 12 2.22 22.95 12.06
C ARG A 12 3.57 23.23 11.41
N THR A 13 3.67 22.85 10.14
CA THR A 13 4.88 22.89 9.32
C THR A 13 4.58 23.53 7.97
N THR A 14 5.54 24.29 7.44
CA THR A 14 5.51 24.88 6.11
C THR A 14 6.84 24.63 5.40
N LEU A 15 6.84 24.74 4.07
CA LEU A 15 8.07 24.78 3.29
C LEU A 15 8.44 26.22 3.00
N VAL A 16 9.69 26.59 3.26
CA VAL A 16 10.30 27.85 2.84
C VAL A 16 11.55 27.50 2.05
N ASN A 17 11.62 27.90 0.79
CA ASN A 17 12.72 27.56 -0.13
C ASN A 17 12.99 26.04 -0.26
N GLY A 18 11.95 25.22 -0.12
CA GLY A 18 12.07 23.76 -0.18
C GLY A 18 12.50 23.09 1.12
N GLU A 19 12.85 23.86 2.15
CA GLU A 19 13.21 23.35 3.48
C GLU A 19 12.02 23.42 4.45
N PRO A 20 11.93 22.47 5.40
CA PRO A 20 10.88 22.46 6.40
C PRO A 20 11.10 23.52 7.49
N TRP A 21 10.01 24.19 7.85
CA TRP A 21 9.94 25.17 8.93
C TRP A 21 8.72 24.90 9.80
N TRP A 22 8.88 25.02 11.12
CA TRP A 22 7.85 24.69 12.11
C TRP A 22 7.34 25.93 12.82
N VAL A 23 6.05 25.98 13.13
CA VAL A 23 5.47 27.06 13.94
C VAL A 23 6.03 26.98 15.36
N ALA A 24 6.72 28.05 15.78
CA ALA A 24 7.46 28.08 17.03
C ALA A 24 6.59 27.89 18.27
N SER A 25 5.36 28.41 18.26
CA SER A 25 4.40 28.24 19.37
C SER A 25 4.03 26.78 19.57
N ASP A 26 3.87 26.04 18.48
CA ASP A 26 3.44 24.66 18.50
C ASP A 26 4.58 23.77 19.01
N VAL A 27 5.81 24.03 18.53
CA VAL A 27 7.04 23.40 19.02
C VAL A 27 7.23 23.66 20.51
N CYS A 28 7.10 24.91 20.96
CA CYS A 28 7.23 25.25 22.37
C CYS A 28 6.18 24.55 23.23
N THR A 29 4.93 24.45 22.74
CA THR A 29 3.86 23.72 23.41
C THR A 29 4.20 22.23 23.55
N ALA A 30 4.66 21.60 22.48
CA ALA A 30 5.08 20.20 22.48
C ALA A 30 6.25 19.92 23.46
N LEU A 31 7.16 20.89 23.60
CA LEU A 31 8.32 20.83 24.49
C LEU A 31 8.04 21.28 25.93
N GLY A 32 6.82 21.74 26.23
CA GLY A 32 6.46 22.28 27.56
C GLY A 32 7.13 23.62 27.88
N ILE A 33 7.56 24.38 26.87
CA ILE A 33 8.20 25.69 27.02
C ILE A 33 7.12 26.77 27.13
N ALA A 34 6.92 27.31 28.33
CA ALA A 34 5.86 28.29 28.60
C ALA A 34 6.05 29.65 27.91
N ASN A 35 7.28 30.14 27.79
CA ASN A 35 7.58 31.45 27.21
C ASN A 35 8.25 31.32 25.85
N VAL A 36 7.44 31.35 24.79
CA VAL A 36 7.88 31.26 23.39
C VAL A 36 8.85 32.41 23.03
N GLY A 37 8.60 33.63 23.51
CA GLY A 37 9.45 34.78 23.21
C GLY A 37 10.88 34.60 23.74
N ASN A 38 11.02 34.11 24.97
CA ASN A 38 12.33 33.80 25.56
C ASN A 38 13.01 32.58 24.89
N ALA A 39 12.23 31.64 24.37
CA ALA A 39 12.77 30.54 23.57
C ALA A 39 13.37 31.05 22.25
N LEU A 40 12.62 31.88 21.54
CA LEU A 40 13.02 32.48 20.26
C LEU A 40 14.15 33.51 20.38
N ALA A 41 14.26 34.22 21.50
CA ALA A 41 15.34 35.16 21.75
C ALA A 41 16.71 34.50 21.92
N ARG A 42 16.73 33.18 22.12
CA ARG A 42 17.95 32.38 22.30
C ARG A 42 18.38 31.59 21.06
N LEU A 43 17.64 31.75 19.97
CA LEU A 43 17.97 31.23 18.65
C LEU A 43 18.78 32.28 17.90
N ASP A 44 19.63 31.81 16.99
CA ASP A 44 20.35 32.69 16.09
C ASP A 44 19.38 33.30 15.06
N GLU A 45 19.77 34.40 14.42
CA GLU A 45 18.87 35.17 13.55
C GLU A 45 18.45 34.38 12.30
N ASP A 46 19.30 33.46 11.83
CA ASP A 46 19.02 32.55 10.72
C ASP A 46 18.17 31.34 11.10
N GLU A 47 18.04 31.04 12.40
CA GLU A 47 17.27 29.90 12.92
C GLU A 47 15.77 30.18 13.04
N ARG A 48 15.37 31.44 12.90
CA ARG A 48 14.00 31.91 13.10
C ARG A 48 13.55 32.87 11.99
N SER A 49 12.26 32.86 11.72
CA SER A 49 11.63 33.78 10.78
C SER A 49 10.18 34.02 11.16
N SER A 50 9.47 34.81 10.38
CA SER A 50 8.04 35.02 10.55
C SER A 50 7.31 34.88 9.23
N ILE A 51 6.20 34.15 9.25
CA ILE A 51 5.29 34.05 8.11
C ILE A 51 3.91 34.58 8.48
N ARG A 52 3.20 35.09 7.50
CA ARG A 52 1.78 35.42 7.64
C ARG A 52 0.96 34.15 7.47
N LEU A 53 0.32 33.70 8.54
CA LEU A 53 -0.68 32.64 8.47
C LEU A 53 -2.07 33.23 8.33
N ALA A 54 -2.75 32.86 7.25
CA ALA A 54 -4.18 33.15 7.04
C ALA A 54 -5.02 31.97 7.56
N ASP A 55 -4.84 31.61 8.83
CA ASP A 55 -5.55 30.48 9.48
C ASP A 55 -6.87 30.90 10.14
N GLY A 56 -7.33 32.14 9.91
CA GLY A 56 -8.57 32.67 10.47
C GLY A 56 -8.49 33.00 11.97
N SER A 57 -7.32 32.88 12.61
CA SER A 57 -7.16 33.24 14.02
C SER A 57 -7.34 34.75 14.23
N PRO A 58 -8.17 35.19 15.19
CA PRO A 58 -8.25 36.60 15.58
C PRO A 58 -6.90 37.11 16.10
N GLY A 59 -6.43 38.26 15.60
CA GLY A 59 -5.19 38.91 16.08
C GLY A 59 -4.10 39.04 15.02
N ASN A 60 -2.84 39.18 15.47
CA ASN A 60 -1.69 39.33 14.57
C ASN A 60 -1.54 38.05 13.72
N PRO A 61 -1.61 38.11 12.38
CA PRO A 61 -1.48 36.93 11.52
C PRO A 61 -0.03 36.46 11.36
N ASN A 62 0.95 37.26 11.82
CA ASN A 62 2.35 36.87 11.76
C ASN A 62 2.64 35.84 12.86
N ARG A 63 3.22 34.71 12.45
CA ARG A 63 3.62 33.61 13.31
C ARG A 63 5.12 33.40 13.16
N ALA A 64 5.80 33.30 14.30
CA ALA A 64 7.19 32.91 14.31
C ALA A 64 7.31 31.45 13.88
N ILE A 65 8.28 31.19 13.03
CA ILE A 65 8.65 29.86 12.57
C ILE A 65 10.14 29.63 12.83
N VAL A 66 10.52 28.38 13.04
CA VAL A 66 11.91 27.95 13.23
C VAL A 66 12.28 26.95 12.16
N ASN A 67 13.52 27.01 11.69
CA ASN A 67 14.08 26.02 10.77
C ASN A 67 14.59 24.80 11.56
N GLU A 68 15.23 23.86 10.86
CA GLU A 68 15.70 22.61 11.46
C GLU A 68 16.82 22.83 12.50
N PRO A 69 17.86 23.65 12.23
CA PRO A 69 18.81 24.07 13.26
C PRO A 69 18.16 24.67 14.50
N GLY A 70 17.23 25.62 14.34
CA GLY A 70 16.51 26.24 15.46
C GLY A 70 15.67 25.26 16.25
N LEU A 71 15.02 24.31 15.57
CA LEU A 71 14.29 23.21 16.23
C LEU A 71 15.23 22.36 17.09
N TYR A 72 16.42 22.01 16.58
CA TYR A 72 17.42 21.26 17.35
C TYR A 72 17.95 22.06 18.54
N THR A 73 18.17 23.36 18.38
CA THR A 73 18.57 24.26 19.49
C THR A 73 17.52 24.25 20.61
N LEU A 74 16.22 24.26 20.29
CA LEU A 74 15.14 24.14 21.28
C LEU A 74 15.09 22.75 21.92
N LEU A 75 15.19 21.68 21.12
CA LEU A 75 15.15 20.29 21.60
C LEU A 75 16.31 19.97 22.56
N LEU A 76 17.54 20.33 22.20
CA LEU A 76 18.74 20.00 22.98
C LEU A 76 18.81 20.73 24.33
N ARG A 77 18.04 21.81 24.49
CA ARG A 77 17.89 22.59 25.72
C ARG A 77 16.67 22.20 26.56
N SER A 78 15.74 21.41 26.02
CA SER A 78 14.53 21.02 26.75
C SER A 78 14.83 19.99 27.84
N ASP A 79 14.16 20.15 28.99
CA ASP A 79 14.23 19.23 30.13
C ASP A 79 13.21 18.08 30.08
N LYS A 80 12.33 18.07 29.07
CA LYS A 80 11.29 17.06 28.89
C LYS A 80 11.93 15.66 28.73
N PRO A 81 11.39 14.60 29.36
CA PRO A 81 11.98 13.26 29.27
C PRO A 81 12.20 12.78 27.83
N GLU A 82 11.32 13.15 26.91
CA GLU A 82 11.38 12.82 25.49
C GLU A 82 12.54 13.53 24.79
N ALA A 83 12.71 14.82 25.06
CA ALA A 83 13.84 15.60 24.56
C ALA A 83 15.17 15.08 25.11
N LYS A 84 15.19 14.61 26.37
CA LYS A 84 16.36 13.93 26.96
C LYS A 84 16.70 12.62 26.25
N LYS A 85 15.71 11.82 25.85
CA LYS A 85 15.93 10.61 25.05
C LYS A 85 16.56 10.95 23.71
N PHE A 86 16.00 11.93 22.99
CA PHE A 86 16.55 12.39 21.71
C PHE A 86 17.98 12.93 21.87
N LYS A 87 18.21 13.83 22.83
CA LYS A 87 19.53 14.37 23.13
C LYS A 87 20.54 13.28 23.43
N ARG A 88 20.17 12.29 24.24
CA ARG A 88 21.04 11.14 24.57
C ARG A 88 21.34 10.31 23.33
N TRP A 89 20.33 10.01 22.53
CA TRP A 89 20.49 9.25 21.28
C TRP A 89 21.44 9.97 20.31
N VAL A 90 21.23 11.27 20.08
CA VAL A 90 22.10 12.07 19.21
C VAL A 90 23.54 12.10 19.73
N THR A 91 23.74 12.32 21.03
CA THR A 91 25.07 12.51 21.63
C THR A 91 25.85 11.22 21.87
N HIS A 92 25.17 10.09 22.11
CA HIS A 92 25.81 8.81 22.41
C HIS A 92 25.84 7.84 21.22
N GLU A 93 24.93 7.97 20.26
CA GLU A 93 24.86 7.08 19.09
C GLU A 93 25.21 7.83 17.80
N VAL A 94 24.41 8.85 17.45
CA VAL A 94 24.52 9.51 16.14
C VAL A 94 25.86 10.20 15.94
N ILE A 95 26.21 11.15 16.80
CA ILE A 95 27.44 11.94 16.67
C ILE A 95 28.69 11.03 16.81
N PRO A 96 28.77 10.12 17.80
CA PRO A 96 29.91 9.21 17.89
C PRO A 96 30.06 8.29 16.68
N GLN A 97 28.96 7.85 16.06
CA GLN A 97 29.01 7.06 14.84
C GLN A 97 29.52 7.90 13.67
N ILE A 98 28.90 9.06 13.39
CA ILE A 98 29.37 9.97 12.32
C ILE A 98 30.86 10.28 12.49
N ARG A 99 31.31 10.59 13.72
CA ARG A 99 32.74 10.86 13.99
C ARG A 99 33.65 9.67 13.66
N LYS A 100 33.18 8.43 13.88
CA LYS A 100 33.97 7.21 13.64
C LYS A 100 33.94 6.74 12.19
N THR A 101 32.79 6.84 11.52
CA THR A 101 32.53 6.23 10.21
C THR A 101 32.36 7.24 9.09
N GLY A 102 32.32 8.54 9.38
CA GLY A 102 32.04 9.61 8.43
C GLY A 102 30.57 9.72 8.03
N GLN A 103 29.70 8.84 8.52
CA GLN A 103 28.28 8.79 8.18
C GLN A 103 27.47 8.13 9.31
N PHE A 104 26.22 8.57 9.49
CA PHE A 104 25.28 7.88 10.36
C PHE A 104 24.60 6.77 9.56
N GLN A 105 24.81 5.52 9.96
CA GLN A 105 24.01 4.40 9.45
C GLN A 105 23.09 3.99 10.59
N THR A 106 21.78 4.17 10.41
CA THR A 106 20.86 3.40 11.24
C THR A 106 21.19 1.93 10.97
N ALA A 107 21.50 1.16 12.03
CA ALA A 107 21.40 -0.29 11.92
C ALA A 107 20.04 -0.57 11.25
N PRO A 108 19.92 -1.58 10.36
CA PRO A 108 18.59 -1.96 9.91
C PRO A 108 17.82 -2.28 11.18
N THR A 109 16.95 -1.37 11.59
CA THR A 109 15.81 -1.68 12.44
C THR A 109 15.28 -2.95 11.80
N PRO A 110 15.17 -4.09 12.51
CA PRO A 110 14.32 -5.15 11.99
C PRO A 110 13.02 -4.42 11.73
N ALA A 111 12.72 -4.17 10.46
CA ALA A 111 11.54 -3.42 10.07
C ALA A 111 10.42 -4.04 10.92
N PRO A 112 9.54 -3.24 11.56
CA PRO A 112 8.35 -3.82 12.18
C PRO A 112 7.85 -4.85 11.18
N ALA A 113 7.88 -6.14 11.58
CA ALA A 113 7.92 -7.29 10.67
C ALA A 113 7.07 -6.93 9.47
N PRO A 114 7.66 -6.77 8.26
CA PRO A 114 7.13 -5.91 7.22
C PRO A 114 5.63 -6.13 7.20
N ALA A 115 4.85 -5.12 7.63
CA ALA A 115 3.39 -5.18 7.53
C ALA A 115 3.15 -5.71 6.13
N PRO A 116 2.45 -6.87 5.97
CA PRO A 116 2.57 -7.73 4.80
C PRO A 116 2.64 -6.81 3.60
N LYS A 117 3.83 -6.72 2.97
CA LYS A 117 4.04 -5.72 1.92
C LYS A 117 2.83 -5.86 1.04
N GLU A 118 2.03 -4.80 0.90
CA GLU A 118 1.08 -4.76 -0.19
C GLU A 118 1.92 -5.16 -1.39
N ILE A 119 1.57 -6.30 -1.99
CA ILE A 119 2.23 -6.82 -3.17
C ILE A 119 1.91 -5.77 -4.23
N THR A 120 2.69 -4.70 -4.25
CA THR A 120 2.59 -3.67 -5.26
C THR A 120 3.03 -4.40 -6.52
N ALA A 121 2.08 -4.56 -7.43
CA ALA A 121 2.21 -5.28 -8.69
C ALA A 121 3.34 -4.76 -9.63
N ALA A 122 4.19 -3.87 -9.16
CA ALA A 122 5.29 -3.23 -9.88
C ALA A 122 6.58 -4.07 -9.90
N ALA A 123 6.83 -4.89 -8.88
CA ALA A 123 7.87 -5.91 -8.96
C ALA A 123 7.23 -7.17 -9.53
N GLY A 124 7.60 -7.55 -10.76
CA GLY A 124 7.15 -8.81 -11.34
C GLY A 124 7.47 -10.01 -10.44
N PRO A 125 6.97 -11.22 -10.78
CA PRO A 125 7.27 -12.41 -10.00
C PRO A 125 8.79 -12.58 -9.84
N LEU A 126 9.23 -13.04 -8.66
CA LEU A 126 10.63 -13.33 -8.38
C LEU A 126 11.22 -14.25 -9.47
N PRO A 127 12.54 -14.19 -9.76
CA PRO A 127 13.19 -15.19 -10.61
C PRO A 127 12.84 -16.62 -10.16
N TYR A 128 12.63 -17.55 -11.10
CA TYR A 128 12.19 -18.91 -10.76
C TYR A 128 13.15 -19.67 -9.85
N ARG A 129 14.45 -19.37 -9.95
CA ARG A 129 15.47 -19.89 -9.03
C ARG A 129 15.19 -19.47 -7.59
N ASP A 130 14.92 -18.19 -7.36
CA ASP A 130 14.64 -17.65 -6.04
C ASP A 130 13.32 -18.21 -5.49
N GLN A 131 12.31 -18.39 -6.35
CA GLN A 131 11.06 -19.06 -5.98
C GLN A 131 11.30 -20.52 -5.55
N ALA A 132 12.16 -21.26 -6.25
CA ALA A 132 12.50 -22.64 -5.92
C ALA A 132 13.28 -22.74 -4.59
N GLU A 133 14.21 -21.82 -4.36
CA GLU A 133 14.97 -21.74 -3.10
C GLU A 133 14.04 -21.46 -1.91
N ILE A 134 13.10 -20.52 -2.06
CA ILE A 134 12.08 -20.23 -1.03
C ILE A 134 11.20 -21.45 -0.77
N LEU A 135 10.71 -22.12 -1.83
CA LEU A 135 9.88 -23.31 -1.68
C LEU A 135 10.64 -24.43 -0.97
N ALA A 136 11.93 -24.65 -1.30
CA ALA A 136 12.75 -25.67 -0.64
C ALA A 136 12.90 -25.42 0.86
N ILE A 137 13.09 -24.16 1.27
CA ILE A 137 13.20 -23.76 2.68
C ILE A 137 11.86 -23.98 3.41
N LEU A 138 10.75 -23.60 2.78
CA LEU A 138 9.44 -23.60 3.42
C LEU A 138 8.69 -24.93 3.31
N ARG A 139 9.12 -25.84 2.42
CA ARG A 139 8.45 -27.13 2.17
C ARG A 139 8.09 -27.90 3.45
N PRO A 140 8.96 -28.04 4.47
CA PRO A 140 8.63 -28.78 5.69
C PRO A 140 7.46 -28.19 6.49
N ALA A 141 7.16 -26.90 6.29
CA ALA A 141 6.09 -26.17 6.96
C ALA A 141 4.82 -26.02 6.09
N LEU A 142 4.84 -26.49 4.83
CA LEU A 142 3.73 -26.37 3.90
C LEU A 142 2.97 -27.70 3.76
N PRO A 143 1.65 -27.69 3.52
CA PRO A 143 0.91 -28.89 3.14
C PRO A 143 1.49 -29.51 1.87
N GLU A 144 1.75 -30.82 1.88
CA GLU A 144 2.43 -31.51 0.76
C GLU A 144 1.74 -31.33 -0.61
N PRO A 145 0.39 -31.34 -0.73
CA PRO A 145 -0.28 -31.07 -2.01
C PRO A 145 0.04 -29.67 -2.55
N TYR A 146 0.06 -28.67 -1.66
CA TYR A 146 0.35 -27.28 -2.01
C TYR A 146 1.82 -27.09 -2.43
N ALA A 147 2.75 -27.70 -1.68
CA ALA A 147 4.17 -27.64 -2.01
C ALA A 147 4.46 -28.31 -3.37
N THR A 148 3.79 -29.42 -3.66
CA THR A 148 3.91 -30.15 -4.92
C THR A 148 3.35 -29.35 -6.10
N ALA A 149 2.15 -28.78 -5.97
CA ALA A 149 1.57 -27.93 -7.00
C ALA A 149 2.45 -26.70 -7.29
N THR A 150 2.96 -26.05 -6.23
CA THR A 150 3.86 -24.90 -6.36
C THR A 150 5.17 -25.30 -7.07
N ALA A 151 5.75 -26.46 -6.73
CA ALA A 151 6.95 -26.97 -7.40
C ALA A 151 6.71 -27.24 -8.89
N LYS A 152 5.58 -27.86 -9.26
CA LYS A 152 5.20 -28.09 -10.67
C LYS A 152 5.07 -26.78 -11.43
N VAL A 153 4.43 -25.77 -10.82
CA VAL A 153 4.26 -24.44 -11.44
C VAL A 153 5.60 -23.73 -11.65
N ILE A 154 6.48 -23.73 -10.64
CA ILE A 154 7.81 -23.13 -10.77
C ILE A 154 8.63 -23.85 -11.84
N LEU A 155 8.64 -25.19 -11.84
CA LEU A 155 9.39 -26.00 -12.78
C LEU A 155 8.91 -25.78 -14.23
N ALA A 156 7.62 -25.94 -14.49
CA ALA A 156 7.07 -25.77 -15.83
C ALA A 156 7.39 -24.37 -16.37
N ARG A 157 7.14 -23.33 -15.57
CA ARG A 157 7.41 -21.95 -15.99
C ARG A 157 8.90 -21.67 -16.19
N ALA A 158 9.78 -22.26 -15.38
CA ALA A 158 11.23 -22.18 -15.56
C ALA A 158 11.70 -22.86 -16.86
N MET A 159 11.02 -23.93 -17.27
CA MET A 159 11.27 -24.64 -18.53
C MET A 159 10.59 -23.97 -19.74
N GLY A 160 9.85 -22.86 -19.54
CA GLY A 160 9.08 -22.21 -20.59
C GLY A 160 7.80 -22.96 -20.98
N GLU A 161 7.43 -23.96 -20.19
CA GLU A 161 6.25 -24.80 -20.37
C GLU A 161 5.07 -24.28 -19.54
N ARG A 162 3.85 -24.57 -19.98
CA ARG A 162 2.66 -24.29 -19.16
C ARG A 162 2.52 -25.41 -18.12
N PRO A 163 2.32 -25.10 -16.83
CA PRO A 163 2.15 -26.14 -15.83
C PRO A 163 0.90 -26.96 -16.11
N GLU A 164 1.07 -28.28 -16.22
CA GLU A 164 -0.02 -29.24 -16.20
C GLU A 164 -0.55 -29.35 -14.76
N LEU A 165 -1.52 -28.51 -14.47
CA LEU A 165 -2.38 -28.62 -13.29
C LEU A 165 -3.65 -29.38 -13.71
N GLU A 166 -4.15 -30.26 -12.85
CA GLU A 166 -5.45 -30.89 -13.09
C GLU A 166 -6.52 -29.79 -13.24
N PRO A 167 -7.49 -29.93 -14.17
CA PRO A 167 -8.49 -28.89 -14.42
C PRO A 167 -9.29 -28.46 -13.16
N SER A 168 -9.46 -29.36 -12.19
CA SER A 168 -10.11 -29.09 -10.90
C SER A 168 -9.29 -28.20 -9.96
N GLU A 169 -7.98 -28.05 -10.20
CA GLU A 169 -7.05 -27.29 -9.35
C GLU A 169 -6.66 -25.92 -9.96
N THR A 170 -7.08 -25.65 -11.19
CA THR A 170 -6.74 -24.41 -11.90
C THR A 170 -7.83 -23.36 -11.71
N PRO A 171 -7.59 -22.24 -11.01
CA PRO A 171 -8.62 -21.24 -10.76
C PRO A 171 -8.95 -20.43 -12.03
N LEU A 172 -10.23 -20.40 -12.37
CA LEU A 172 -10.82 -19.65 -13.47
C LEU A 172 -11.67 -18.50 -12.92
N TYR A 173 -11.37 -17.27 -13.35
CA TYR A 173 -12.11 -16.08 -12.95
C TYR A 173 -12.96 -15.54 -14.10
N ALA A 174 -14.13 -14.99 -13.77
CA ALA A 174 -15.04 -14.39 -14.74
C ALA A 174 -14.37 -13.32 -15.63
N ALA A 175 -13.54 -12.46 -15.04
CA ALA A 175 -12.81 -11.43 -15.78
C ALA A 175 -11.74 -12.02 -16.71
N THR A 176 -10.99 -13.03 -16.23
CA THR A 176 -9.97 -13.73 -17.01
C THR A 176 -10.60 -14.45 -18.20
N PHE A 177 -11.71 -15.17 -17.97
CA PHE A 177 -12.46 -15.84 -19.03
C PHE A 177 -12.94 -14.88 -20.12
N LEU A 178 -13.51 -13.73 -19.73
CA LEU A 178 -13.96 -12.72 -20.71
C LEU A 178 -12.79 -12.09 -21.49
N ALA A 179 -11.63 -11.91 -20.85
CA ALA A 179 -10.43 -11.43 -21.53
C ALA A 179 -9.90 -12.47 -22.54
N GLU A 180 -9.95 -13.77 -22.22
CA GLU A 180 -9.58 -14.87 -23.13
C GLU A 180 -10.47 -14.90 -24.39
N LYS A 181 -11.71 -14.43 -24.31
CA LYS A 181 -12.61 -14.27 -25.47
C LYS A 181 -12.23 -13.13 -26.42
N GLY A 182 -11.18 -12.37 -26.09
CA GLY A 182 -10.64 -11.31 -26.95
C GLY A 182 -11.27 -9.93 -26.71
N HIS A 183 -12.06 -9.75 -25.64
CA HIS A 183 -12.69 -8.46 -25.35
C HIS A 183 -11.72 -7.43 -24.77
N LYS A 184 -11.97 -6.16 -25.06
CA LYS A 184 -11.17 -5.04 -24.53
C LYS A 184 -11.38 -4.87 -23.03
N ALA A 185 -10.39 -4.31 -22.33
CA ALA A 185 -10.45 -4.09 -20.88
C ALA A 185 -11.70 -3.30 -20.42
N LYS A 186 -12.16 -2.31 -21.21
CA LYS A 186 -13.39 -1.55 -20.94
C LYS A 186 -14.64 -2.44 -20.97
N THR A 187 -14.70 -3.35 -21.92
CA THR A 187 -15.79 -4.33 -22.08
C THR A 187 -15.78 -5.32 -20.91
N VAL A 188 -14.62 -5.89 -20.59
CA VAL A 188 -14.45 -6.80 -19.45
C VAL A 188 -14.90 -6.09 -18.16
N ALA A 189 -14.46 -4.86 -17.92
CA ALA A 189 -14.84 -4.10 -16.73
C ALA A 189 -16.35 -3.86 -16.61
N LYS A 190 -17.04 -3.63 -17.74
CA LYS A 190 -18.49 -3.41 -17.80
C LYS A 190 -19.29 -4.68 -17.54
N PHE A 191 -18.89 -5.81 -18.12
CA PHE A 191 -19.69 -7.04 -18.13
C PHE A 191 -19.30 -8.07 -17.06
N GLN A 192 -18.09 -8.01 -16.50
CA GLN A 192 -17.59 -9.00 -15.53
C GLN A 192 -18.53 -9.26 -14.34
N SER A 193 -19.19 -8.21 -13.80
CA SER A 193 -20.07 -8.34 -12.63
C SER A 193 -21.39 -9.06 -12.98
N GLY A 194 -22.01 -8.65 -14.09
CA GLY A 194 -23.24 -9.28 -14.59
C GLY A 194 -23.01 -10.71 -15.08
N PHE A 195 -21.89 -10.94 -15.77
CA PHE A 195 -21.46 -12.28 -16.18
C PHE A 195 -21.19 -13.16 -14.95
N GLY A 196 -20.37 -12.70 -14.00
CA GLY A 196 -20.06 -13.45 -12.78
C GLY A 196 -21.29 -13.81 -11.95
N SER A 197 -22.29 -12.92 -11.89
CA SER A 197 -23.57 -13.19 -11.22
C SER A 197 -24.37 -14.30 -11.90
N ARG A 198 -24.42 -14.31 -13.23
CA ARG A 198 -25.08 -15.36 -14.02
C ARG A 198 -24.37 -16.71 -13.89
N VAL A 199 -23.04 -16.71 -13.94
CA VAL A 199 -22.23 -17.92 -13.72
C VAL A 199 -22.44 -18.47 -12.31
N SER A 200 -22.47 -17.62 -11.28
CA SER A 200 -22.73 -18.07 -9.90
C SER A 200 -24.10 -18.72 -9.75
N ASN A 201 -25.13 -18.18 -10.41
CA ASN A 201 -26.47 -18.77 -10.42
C ASN A 201 -26.50 -20.10 -11.18
N ALA A 202 -25.79 -20.20 -12.30
CA ALA A 202 -25.70 -21.43 -13.09
C ALA A 202 -24.95 -22.53 -12.30
N HIS A 203 -23.87 -22.16 -11.62
CA HIS A 203 -23.10 -23.05 -10.75
C HIS A 203 -23.95 -23.59 -9.59
N PHE A 204 -24.77 -22.74 -8.97
CA PHE A 204 -25.72 -23.17 -7.94
C PHE A 204 -26.77 -24.15 -8.49
N LYS A 205 -27.29 -23.93 -9.70
CA LYS A 205 -28.25 -24.84 -10.33
C LYS A 205 -27.65 -26.21 -10.65
N GLN A 206 -26.39 -26.25 -11.10
CA GLN A 206 -25.73 -27.48 -11.50
C GLN A 206 -25.17 -28.27 -10.31
N HIS A 207 -24.56 -27.60 -9.34
CA HIS A 207 -23.82 -28.24 -8.23
C HIS A 207 -24.50 -28.10 -6.86
N GLY A 208 -25.64 -27.40 -6.77
CA GLY A 208 -26.36 -27.18 -5.51
C GLY A 208 -25.65 -26.25 -4.51
N ARG A 209 -24.46 -25.74 -4.85
CA ARG A 209 -23.65 -24.86 -4.00
C ARG A 209 -23.19 -23.62 -4.76
N ARG A 210 -22.99 -22.52 -4.04
CA ARG A 210 -22.38 -21.31 -4.61
C ARG A 210 -20.86 -21.53 -4.77
N PRO A 211 -20.22 -20.89 -5.76
CA PRO A 211 -18.77 -20.93 -5.89
C PRO A 211 -18.10 -20.33 -4.66
N GLU A 212 -16.93 -20.83 -4.32
CA GLU A 212 -16.13 -20.29 -3.21
C GLU A 212 -15.72 -18.86 -3.50
N LYS A 213 -15.54 -18.07 -2.45
CA LYS A 213 -15.12 -16.68 -2.53
C LYS A 213 -13.78 -16.52 -1.82
N ILE A 214 -12.74 -16.15 -2.58
CA ILE A 214 -11.44 -15.82 -2.02
C ILE A 214 -11.26 -14.31 -1.90
N ALA A 215 -10.26 -13.88 -1.13
CA ALA A 215 -9.87 -12.47 -1.08
C ALA A 215 -9.55 -11.97 -2.50
N GLY A 216 -10.07 -10.80 -2.86
CA GLY A 216 -9.79 -10.20 -4.16
C GLY A 216 -8.30 -9.91 -4.34
N PRO A 217 -7.85 -9.67 -5.59
CA PRO A 217 -6.48 -9.27 -5.86
C PRO A 217 -6.06 -8.07 -5.00
N ALA A 218 -4.84 -8.09 -4.48
CA ALA A 218 -4.29 -6.99 -3.68
C ALA A 218 -4.42 -5.66 -4.45
N GLY A 219 -5.01 -4.64 -3.81
CA GLY A 219 -5.26 -3.33 -4.41
C GLY A 219 -6.57 -3.20 -5.21
N SER A 220 -7.38 -4.27 -5.32
CA SER A 220 -8.73 -4.16 -5.91
C SER A 220 -9.74 -3.60 -4.89
N ARG A 221 -10.75 -2.85 -5.36
CA ARG A 221 -11.89 -2.41 -4.52
C ARG A 221 -12.87 -3.55 -4.18
N ILE A 222 -12.51 -4.79 -4.49
CA ILE A 222 -13.37 -5.96 -4.37
C ILE A 222 -12.82 -6.83 -3.25
N ASP A 223 -13.51 -6.85 -2.10
CA ASP A 223 -13.04 -7.59 -0.92
C ASP A 223 -12.98 -9.10 -1.15
N LYS A 224 -13.95 -9.65 -1.91
CA LYS A 224 -14.04 -11.07 -2.21
C LYS A 224 -14.50 -11.34 -3.64
N VAL A 225 -13.83 -12.26 -4.32
CA VAL A 225 -14.11 -12.65 -5.71
C VAL A 225 -14.51 -14.13 -5.75
N ALA A 226 -15.56 -14.46 -6.51
CA ALA A 226 -15.94 -15.84 -6.75
C ALA A 226 -14.91 -16.53 -7.65
N VAL A 227 -14.48 -17.72 -7.24
CA VAL A 227 -13.51 -18.54 -7.96
C VAL A 227 -14.22 -19.76 -8.53
N TYR A 228 -13.94 -20.03 -9.79
CA TYR A 228 -14.31 -21.25 -10.48
C TYR A 228 -13.04 -22.03 -10.78
N THR A 229 -13.18 -23.24 -11.30
CA THR A 229 -12.06 -24.06 -11.77
C THR A 229 -12.13 -24.20 -13.29
N GLU A 230 -11.06 -24.68 -13.93
CA GLU A 230 -11.10 -25.03 -15.35
C GLU A 230 -12.11 -26.15 -15.65
N GLU A 231 -12.44 -26.99 -14.66
CA GLU A 231 -13.56 -27.95 -14.76
C GLU A 231 -14.92 -27.26 -14.98
N ASP A 232 -15.10 -26.05 -14.43
CA ASP A 232 -16.31 -25.24 -14.61
C ASP A 232 -16.34 -24.49 -15.96
N ARG A 233 -15.29 -24.60 -16.80
CA ARG A 233 -15.22 -23.86 -18.08
C ARG A 233 -16.46 -24.08 -18.97
N PRO A 234 -17.00 -25.29 -19.16
CA PRO A 234 -18.21 -25.50 -19.97
C PRO A 234 -19.42 -24.70 -19.46
N LEU A 235 -19.54 -24.52 -18.14
CA LEU A 235 -20.59 -23.71 -17.53
C LEU A 235 -20.42 -22.22 -17.89
N LEU A 236 -19.18 -21.71 -17.82
CA LEU A 236 -18.88 -20.33 -18.19
C LEU A 236 -19.12 -20.08 -19.68
N GLU A 237 -18.78 -21.04 -20.55
CA GLU A 237 -19.08 -21.00 -21.99
C GLU A 237 -20.59 -20.90 -22.27
N ALA A 238 -21.40 -21.73 -21.60
CA ALA A 238 -22.84 -21.71 -21.77
C ALA A 238 -23.47 -20.37 -21.35
N VAL A 239 -22.99 -19.78 -20.25
CA VAL A 239 -23.45 -18.46 -19.79
C VAL A 239 -22.99 -17.36 -20.74
N TYR A 240 -21.77 -17.47 -21.26
CA TYR A 240 -21.21 -16.48 -22.19
C TYR A 240 -21.96 -16.48 -23.52
N ALA A 241 -22.32 -17.65 -24.06
CA ALA A 241 -23.13 -17.75 -25.27
C ALA A 241 -24.49 -17.03 -25.15
N GLY A 242 -25.09 -17.02 -23.96
CA GLY A 242 -26.33 -16.26 -23.70
C GLY A 242 -26.13 -14.74 -23.58
N MET A 243 -24.89 -14.25 -23.61
CA MET A 243 -24.53 -12.84 -23.47
C MET A 243 -23.70 -12.29 -24.63
N SER A 244 -23.20 -13.15 -25.53
CA SER A 244 -22.24 -12.78 -26.57
C SER A 244 -22.78 -11.65 -27.46
N ASP A 245 -24.05 -11.72 -27.84
CA ASP A 245 -24.68 -10.74 -28.72
C ASP A 245 -24.82 -9.37 -28.03
N LEU A 246 -25.11 -9.38 -26.73
CA LEU A 246 -25.17 -8.18 -25.90
C LEU A 246 -23.80 -7.52 -25.77
N ILE A 247 -22.75 -8.32 -25.60
CA ILE A 247 -21.38 -7.82 -25.47
C ILE A 247 -20.92 -7.24 -26.82
N ALA A 248 -21.21 -7.93 -27.93
CA ALA A 248 -20.89 -7.46 -29.28
C ALA A 248 -21.58 -6.12 -29.59
N ALA A 249 -22.88 -5.99 -29.29
CA ALA A 249 -23.62 -4.74 -29.48
C ALA A 249 -22.99 -3.56 -28.71
N PHE A 250 -22.45 -3.81 -27.50
CA PHE A 250 -21.78 -2.77 -26.71
C PHE A 250 -20.47 -2.32 -27.35
N GLU A 251 -19.71 -3.26 -27.91
CA GLU A 251 -18.43 -2.97 -28.57
C GLU A 251 -18.61 -2.24 -29.90
N HIS A 252 -19.75 -2.44 -30.58
CA HIS A 252 -20.13 -1.72 -31.79
C HIS A 252 -20.80 -0.36 -31.56
N GLY A 253 -21.09 0.00 -30.29
CA GLY A 253 -21.60 1.31 -29.92
C GLY A 253 -23.13 1.44 -29.95
N ASP A 254 -23.86 0.32 -30.03
CA ASP A 254 -25.31 0.34 -29.96
C ASP A 254 -25.78 0.66 -28.53
N GLN A 255 -26.83 1.49 -28.40
CA GLN A 255 -27.44 1.79 -27.11
C GLN A 255 -28.15 0.54 -26.57
N ILE A 256 -27.49 -0.16 -25.65
CA ILE A 256 -28.09 -1.30 -24.95
C ILE A 256 -28.91 -0.78 -23.77
N ALA A 257 -30.23 -0.92 -23.85
CA ALA A 257 -31.10 -0.85 -22.69
C ALA A 257 -30.82 -2.07 -21.79
N LEU A 258 -30.19 -1.83 -20.63
CA LEU A 258 -30.05 -2.83 -19.58
C LEU A 258 -31.43 -3.01 -18.92
N SER A 259 -32.14 -4.10 -19.23
CA SER A 259 -33.28 -4.52 -18.41
C SER A 259 -32.78 -5.02 -17.05
N ALA A 260 -33.48 -4.57 -16.01
CA ALA A 260 -33.20 -4.81 -14.59
C ALA A 260 -33.39 -6.27 -14.15
#